data_AF-A0A7C8AQP1-F1
#
_entry.id   AF-A0A7C8AQP1-F1
#
_cell.length_a   1.000
_cell.length_b   1.000
_cell.length_c   1.000
_cell.angle_alpha   90.00
_cell.angle_beta   90.00
_cell.angle_gamma   90.00
#
_symmetry.space_group_name_H-M   'P 1'
#
loop_
_entity.id
_entity.type
_entity.pdbx_description
1 polymer ?
#
loop_
_entity_poly.entity_id
_entity_poly.type
_entity_poly.pdbx_seq_one_letter_code
_entity_poly.pdbx_strand_id
1 'polypeptide(L)'
;MSDKDFVRLSEFIRDSCGIKLPPAKKTMLEGRLGKRLRALGIESFESYCEFLFSPGGSQSEHIHMIDAVTTNKTDFFREPDHFDYIFERVLPELVRLQEFGAGP
;
A
#
# COMPACT_ATOMS: atom_id res chain seq x y z
N MET A 1 2.81 2.52 -20.96
CA MET A 1 3.79 3.31 -20.18
C MET A 1 5.19 3.05 -20.72
N SER A 2 6.02 4.09 -20.89
CA SER A 2 7.41 3.90 -21.33
C SER A 2 8.26 3.26 -20.22
N ASP A 3 9.44 2.73 -20.56
CA ASP A 3 10.36 2.21 -19.53
C ASP A 3 10.89 3.32 -18.63
N LYS A 4 11.09 4.52 -19.18
CA LYS A 4 11.47 5.72 -18.42
C LYS A 4 10.43 6.08 -17.37
N ASP A 5 9.14 6.11 -17.74
CA ASP A 5 8.04 6.38 -16.81
C ASP A 5 7.95 5.31 -15.73
N PHE A 6 8.12 4.03 -16.12
CA PHE A 6 8.10 2.92 -15.18
C PHE A 6 9.20 3.04 -14.13
N VAL A 7 10.43 3.32 -14.55
CA VAL A 7 11.58 3.49 -13.63
C VAL A 7 11.29 4.63 -12.66
N ARG A 8 10.86 5.79 -13.18
CA ARG A 8 10.55 6.97 -12.36
C ARG A 8 9.46 6.71 -11.33
N LEU A 9 8.38 6.04 -11.74
CA LEU A 9 7.27 5.68 -10.84
C LEU A 9 7.71 4.61 -9.81
N SER A 10 8.49 3.61 -10.24
CA SER A 10 9.01 2.57 -9.35
C SER A 10 9.93 3.13 -8.27
N GLU A 11 10.81 4.06 -8.62
CA GLU A 11 11.65 4.78 -7.68
C GLU A 11 10.82 5.61 -6.70
N PHE A 12 9.87 6.39 -7.20
CA PHE A 12 8.98 7.17 -6.34
C PHE A 12 8.19 6.29 -5.36
N ILE A 13 7.65 5.16 -5.81
CA ILE A 13 6.90 4.21 -4.98
C ILE A 13 7.82 3.60 -3.92
N ARG A 14 9.03 3.19 -4.31
CA ARG A 14 10.03 2.67 -3.37
C ARG A 14 10.36 3.71 -2.30
N ASP A 15 10.60 4.95 -2.70
CA ASP A 15 11.03 6.01 -1.79
C ASP A 15 9.87 6.48 -0.88
N SER A 16 8.63 6.38 -1.34
CA SER A 16 7.43 6.78 -0.60
C SER A 16 6.92 5.71 0.39
N CYS A 17 6.95 4.43 0.02
CA CYS A 17 6.34 3.36 0.83
C CYS A 17 7.16 2.06 0.92
N GLY A 18 8.41 2.05 0.44
CA GLY A 18 9.31 0.89 0.54
C GLY A 18 8.99 -0.27 -0.41
N ILE A 19 8.00 -0.13 -1.30
CA ILE A 19 7.58 -1.20 -2.21
C ILE A 19 8.52 -1.27 -3.41
N LYS A 20 9.22 -2.41 -3.56
CA LYS A 20 10.02 -2.69 -4.76
C LYS A 20 9.14 -3.22 -5.89
N LEU A 21 9.13 -2.51 -7.03
CA LEU A 21 8.46 -2.94 -8.25
C LEU A 21 9.49 -3.39 -9.30
N PRO A 22 9.78 -4.71 -9.41
CA PRO A 22 10.63 -5.23 -10.49
C PRO A 22 9.93 -5.08 -11.85
N PRO A 23 10.66 -5.11 -12.98
CA PRO A 23 10.10 -4.95 -14.33
C PRO A 23 8.90 -5.85 -14.64
N ALA A 24 8.89 -7.08 -14.11
CA ALA A 24 7.76 -8.01 -14.26
C ALA A 24 6.42 -7.49 -13.72
N LYS A 25 6.43 -6.49 -12.81
CA LYS A 25 5.21 -5.86 -12.28
C LYS A 25 4.74 -4.64 -13.10
N LYS A 26 5.39 -4.32 -14.23
CA LYS A 26 5.02 -3.17 -15.08
C LYS A 26 3.54 -3.20 -15.48
N THR A 27 3.05 -4.32 -16.00
CA THR A 27 1.65 -4.47 -16.42
C THR A 27 0.66 -4.29 -15.26
N MET A 28 1.01 -4.77 -14.06
CA MET A 28 0.19 -4.55 -12.85
C MET A 28 0.11 -3.05 -12.51
N LEU A 29 1.23 -2.34 -12.59
CA LEU A 29 1.28 -0.90 -12.33
C LEU A 29 0.44 -0.13 -13.36
N GLU A 30 0.55 -0.48 -14.64
CA GLU A 30 -0.27 0.11 -15.72
C GLU A 30 -1.77 -0.11 -15.46
N GLY A 31 -2.18 -1.33 -15.08
CA GLY A 31 -3.59 -1.61 -14.79
C GLY A 31 -4.14 -0.81 -13.61
N ARG A 32 -3.33 -0.66 -12.55
CA ARG A 32 -3.70 0.10 -11.34
C ARG A 32 -3.78 1.60 -11.62
N LEU A 33 -2.75 2.17 -12.23
CA LEU A 33 -2.70 3.59 -12.55
C LEU A 33 -3.61 3.98 -13.71
N GLY A 34 -3.92 3.07 -14.64
CA GLY A 34 -4.88 3.33 -15.72
C GLY A 34 -6.26 3.73 -15.21
N LYS A 35 -6.66 3.28 -14.01
CA LYS A 35 -7.89 3.76 -13.35
C LYS A 35 -7.77 5.22 -12.89
N ARG A 36 -6.59 5.62 -12.41
CA ARG A 36 -6.29 7.00 -12.01
C ARG A 36 -6.28 7.96 -13.20
N LEU A 37 -5.62 7.56 -14.29
CA LEU A 37 -5.61 8.32 -15.55
C LEU A 37 -7.04 8.65 -16.02
N ARG A 38 -7.93 7.65 -16.03
CA ARG A 38 -9.35 7.85 -16.39
C ARG A 38 -10.09 8.77 -15.40
N ALA A 39 -9.83 8.65 -14.11
CA ALA A 39 -10.47 9.50 -13.10
C ALA A 39 -10.05 10.97 -13.23
N LEU A 40 -8.83 11.24 -13.71
CA LEU A 40 -8.28 12.57 -13.92
C LEU A 40 -8.50 13.12 -15.33
N GLY A 41 -9.01 12.30 -16.26
CA GLY A 41 -9.11 12.66 -17.68
C GLY A 41 -7.76 12.79 -18.39
N ILE A 42 -6.72 12.12 -17.90
CA ILE A 42 -5.37 12.13 -18.49
C ILE A 42 -5.21 10.96 -19.45
N GLU A 43 -4.78 11.24 -20.67
CA GLU A 43 -4.76 10.25 -21.77
C GLU A 43 -3.46 9.44 -21.87
N SER A 44 -2.36 9.92 -21.26
CA SER A 44 -1.05 9.28 -21.37
C SER A 44 -0.35 9.14 -20.01
N PHE A 45 0.49 8.10 -19.89
CA PHE A 45 1.32 7.90 -18.70
C PHE A 45 2.40 8.97 -18.54
N GLU A 46 2.88 9.53 -19.65
CA GLU A 46 3.84 10.62 -19.66
C GLU A 46 3.23 11.87 -19.02
N SER A 47 2.06 12.30 -19.51
CA SER A 47 1.31 13.44 -18.95
C SER A 47 0.89 13.19 -17.50
N TYR A 48 0.57 11.94 -17.15
CA TYR A 48 0.29 11.57 -15.76
C TYR A 48 1.53 11.74 -14.87
N CYS A 49 2.71 11.32 -15.32
CA CYS A 49 3.95 11.54 -14.57
C CYS A 49 4.26 13.03 -14.43
N GLU A 50 4.13 13.83 -15.49
CA GLU A 50 4.30 15.28 -15.42
C GLU A 50 3.39 15.92 -14.39
N PHE A 51 2.10 15.55 -14.40
CA PHE A 51 1.14 16.01 -13.40
C PHE A 51 1.53 15.56 -11.99
N LEU A 52 1.77 14.26 -11.78
CA LEU A 52 2.09 13.66 -10.48
C LEU A 52 3.29 14.33 -9.81
N PHE A 53 4.30 14.72 -10.59
CA PHE A 53 5.53 15.35 -10.09
C PHE A 53 5.51 16.88 -10.16
N SER A 54 4.42 17.49 -10.62
CA SER A 54 4.22 18.94 -10.55
C SER A 54 3.88 19.38 -9.11
N PRO A 55 4.01 20.68 -8.78
CA PRO A 55 3.60 21.19 -7.48
C PRO A 55 2.13 20.89 -7.14
N GLY A 56 1.24 20.95 -8.14
CA GLY A 56 -0.19 20.65 -7.96
C GLY A 56 -0.45 19.17 -7.70
N GLY A 57 0.11 18.29 -8.54
CA GLY A 57 -0.08 16.84 -8.37
C GLY A 57 0.60 16.28 -7.13
N SER A 58 1.70 16.89 -6.68
CA SER A 58 2.34 16.55 -5.40
C SER A 58 1.39 16.72 -4.20
N GLN A 59 0.54 17.75 -4.23
CA GLN A 59 -0.42 18.00 -3.16
C GLN A 59 -1.70 17.16 -3.29
N SER A 60 -2.12 16.83 -4.51
CA SER A 60 -3.45 16.23 -4.74
C SER A 60 -3.46 14.75 -5.14
N GLU A 61 -2.42 14.24 -5.79
CA GLU A 61 -2.47 12.91 -6.43
C GLU A 61 -1.54 11.86 -5.81
N HIS A 62 -0.53 12.26 -5.03
CA HIS A 62 0.40 11.31 -4.42
C HIS A 62 -0.30 10.24 -3.57
N ILE A 63 -1.24 10.65 -2.70
CA ILE A 63 -2.00 9.72 -1.85
C ILE A 63 -2.79 8.73 -2.70
N HIS A 64 -3.51 9.22 -3.71
CA HIS A 64 -4.32 8.36 -4.58
C HIS A 64 -3.49 7.39 -5.41
N MET A 65 -2.31 7.83 -5.85
CA MET A 65 -1.35 6.98 -6.54
C MET A 65 -0.87 5.86 -5.61
N ILE A 66 -0.45 6.20 -4.39
CA ILE A 66 0.00 5.22 -3.37
C ILE A 66 -1.11 4.23 -3.03
N ASP A 67 -2.34 4.68 -2.83
CA ASP A 67 -3.48 3.81 -2.58
C ASP A 67 -3.76 2.86 -3.75
N ALA A 68 -3.61 3.34 -4.99
CA ALA A 68 -3.79 2.51 -6.18
C ALA A 68 -2.73 1.41 -6.30
N VAL A 69 -1.50 1.65 -5.82
CA VAL A 69 -0.36 0.73 -5.96
C VAL A 69 -0.10 -0.14 -4.73
N THR A 70 -0.71 0.15 -3.58
CA THR A 70 -0.71 -0.72 -2.42
C THR A 70 -1.72 -1.87 -2.57
N THR A 71 -1.61 -2.90 -1.74
CA THR A 71 -2.56 -4.02 -1.71
C THR A 71 -3.23 -4.04 -0.35
N ASN A 72 -4.39 -3.40 -0.26
CA ASN A 72 -5.17 -3.29 0.98
C ASN A 72 -6.14 -4.47 1.17
N LYS A 73 -5.79 -5.66 0.65
CA LYS A 73 -6.64 -6.84 0.78
C LYS A 73 -6.62 -7.32 2.23
N THR A 74 -7.79 -7.30 2.85
CA THR A 74 -8.03 -7.79 4.20
C THR A 74 -9.36 -8.54 4.25
N ASP A 75 -9.51 -9.37 5.27
CA ASP A 75 -10.69 -10.19 5.55
C ASP A 75 -10.85 -10.31 7.08
N PHE A 76 -12.10 -10.42 7.56
CA PHE A 76 -12.33 -10.72 8.97
C PHE A 76 -11.73 -12.08 9.33
N PHE A 77 -11.09 -12.16 10.50
CA PHE A 77 -10.37 -13.35 10.95
C PHE A 77 -9.35 -13.87 9.92
N ARG A 78 -8.66 -12.96 9.22
CA ARG A 78 -7.53 -13.32 8.35
C ARG A 78 -6.50 -14.11 9.16
N GLU A 79 -6.13 -15.29 8.65
CA GLU A 79 -5.21 -16.23 9.33
C GLU A 79 -5.79 -16.67 10.70
N PRO A 80 -6.87 -17.47 10.71
CA PRO A 80 -7.64 -17.79 11.93
C PRO A 80 -6.81 -18.45 13.02
N ASP A 81 -5.79 -19.24 12.68
CA ASP A 81 -4.88 -19.90 13.63
C ASP A 81 -4.19 -18.89 14.58
N HIS A 82 -3.96 -17.65 14.14
CA HIS A 82 -3.44 -16.60 15.03
C HIS A 82 -4.43 -16.22 16.12
N PHE A 83 -5.73 -16.24 15.85
CA PHE A 83 -6.77 -15.97 16.83
C PHE A 83 -6.88 -17.13 17.81
N ASP A 84 -6.82 -18.37 17.34
CA ASP A 84 -6.80 -19.57 18.21
C ASP A 84 -5.62 -19.50 19.18
N TYR A 85 -4.42 -19.16 18.70
CA TYR A 85 -3.25 -18.96 19.55
C TYR A 85 -3.46 -17.86 20.59
N ILE A 86 -4.09 -16.74 20.21
CA ILE A 86 -4.41 -15.66 21.15
C ILE A 86 -5.34 -16.18 22.26
N PHE A 87 -6.39 -16.94 21.92
CA PHE A 87 -7.35 -17.46 22.89
C PHE A 87 -6.77 -18.53 23.81
N GLU A 88 -5.97 -19.45 23.26
CA GLU A 88 -5.46 -20.61 24.00
C GLU A 88 -4.21 -20.30 24.82
N ARG A 89 -3.40 -19.33 24.38
CA ARG A 89 -2.06 -19.08 24.94
C ARG A 89 -1.90 -17.67 25.49
N VAL A 90 -2.12 -16.66 24.66
CA VAL A 90 -1.84 -15.25 25.03
C VAL A 90 -2.79 -14.76 26.12
N LEU A 91 -4.10 -14.94 25.95
CA LEU A 91 -5.09 -14.45 26.92
C LEU A 91 -4.94 -15.11 28.31
N PRO A 92 -4.82 -16.44 28.44
CA PRO A 92 -4.58 -17.07 29.75
C PRO A 92 -3.30 -16.59 30.43
N GLU A 93 -2.25 -16.32 29.66
CA GLU A 93 -0.99 -15.78 30.18
C GLU A 93 -1.14 -14.35 30.69
N LEU A 94 -1.80 -13.48 29.92
CA LEU A 94 -2.08 -12.10 30.32
C LEU A 94 -2.94 -12.00 31.58
N VAL A 95 -3.97 -12.84 31.72
CA VAL A 95 -4.80 -12.90 32.93
C VAL A 95 -3.96 -13.28 34.15
N ARG A 96 -3.13 -14.32 34.04
CA ARG A 96 -2.21 -14.71 35.13
C ARG A 96 -1.24 -13.59 35.51
N LEU A 97 -0.73 -12.84 34.54
CA LEU A 97 0.17 -11.72 34.79
C LEU A 97 -0.55 -10.52 35.44
N GLN A 98 -1.81 -10.26 35.08
CA GLN A 98 -2.62 -9.23 35.76
C GLN A 98 -2.96 -9.60 37.20
N GLU A 99 -3.23 -10.87 37.49
CA GLU A 99 -3.43 -11.34 38.87
C GLU A 99 -2.17 -11.16 39.74
N PHE A 100 -0.98 -11.16 39.15
CA PHE A 100 0.28 -10.85 39.84
C PHE A 100 0.61 -9.34 39.93
N GLY A 101 0.07 -8.52 39.02
CA GLY A 101 0.24 -7.06 39.02
C GLY A 101 -0.81 -6.29 39.83
N ALA A 102 -1.94 -6.93 40.15
CA ALA A 102 -2.98 -6.45 41.05
C ALA A 102 -2.78 -7.06 42.45
N GLY A 103 -1.62 -6.80 43.07
CA GLY A 103 -1.48 -6.97 44.51
C GLY A 103 -2.30 -5.91 45.27
N PRO A 104 -2.71 -6.18 46.53
CA PRO A 104 -3.54 -5.29 47.35
C PRO A 104 -2.92 -3.92 47.61
#